data_AF-A0A0M6WX35-F1
#
_entry.id   AF-A0A0M6WX35-F1
#
_cell.length_a   1.000
_cell.length_b   1.000
_cell.length_c   1.000
_cell.angle_alpha   90.00
_cell.angle_beta   90.00
_cell.angle_gamma   90.00
#
_symmetry.space_group_name_H-M   'P 1'
#
loop_
_entity.id
_entity.type
_entity.pdbx_description
1 polymer ?
#
loop_
_entity_poly.entity_id
_entity_poly.type
_entity_poly.pdbx_seq_one_letter_code
_entity_poly.pdbx_strand_id
1 'polypeptide(L)'
;MKKYCVPIIGIILLVAVIFCGRYYFTHNKSYKNEAIEKGDYIYLNGIRYIGTSELENYKISNVIICTSDKGMKLYEIEEYPDYEYIAGYHAWDGQILKKDDSNK
;
A
#
# COMPACT_ATOMS: atom_id res chain seq x y z
N MET A 1 -46.98 -12.98 10.30
CA MET A 1 -45.84 -12.07 10.55
C MET A 1 -44.47 -12.64 10.16
N LYS A 2 -44.20 -13.96 10.19
CA LYS A 2 -42.86 -14.52 9.87
C LYS A 2 -42.39 -14.41 8.40
N LYS A 3 -43.29 -14.30 7.41
CA LYS A 3 -42.95 -14.36 5.97
C LYS A 3 -42.14 -13.15 5.44
N TYR A 4 -42.23 -12.00 6.10
CA TYR A 4 -41.50 -10.78 5.69
C TYR A 4 -40.20 -10.55 6.47
N CYS A 5 -39.98 -11.22 7.61
CA CYS A 5 -38.72 -11.08 8.36
C CYS A 5 -37.52 -11.64 7.61
N VAL A 6 -37.68 -12.78 6.92
CA VAL A 6 -36.59 -13.45 6.19
C VAL A 6 -36.01 -12.60 5.05
N PRO A 7 -36.81 -12.02 4.14
CA PRO A 7 -36.27 -11.17 3.08
C PRO A 7 -35.64 -9.86 3.62
N ILE A 8 -36.18 -9.29 4.70
CA ILE A 8 -35.61 -8.07 5.32
C ILE A 8 -34.22 -8.36 5.90
N ILE A 9 -34.04 -9.48 6.60
CA ILE A 9 -32.73 -9.90 7.13
C ILE A 9 -31.74 -10.12 5.97
N GLY A 10 -32.19 -10.73 4.87
CA GLY A 10 -31.36 -10.93 3.67
C GLY A 10 -30.87 -9.60 3.07
N ILE A 11 -31.74 -8.58 2.99
CA ILE A 11 -31.37 -7.24 2.50
C ILE A 11 -30.37 -6.57 3.44
N ILE A 12 -30.57 -6.65 4.75
CA ILE A 12 -29.65 -6.07 5.74
C ILE A 12 -28.26 -6.70 5.62
N LEU A 13 -28.19 -8.03 5.47
CA LEU A 13 -26.91 -8.73 5.27
C LEU A 13 -26.22 -8.33 3.97
N LEU A 14 -26.97 -8.18 2.86
CA LEU A 14 -26.42 -7.71 1.59
C LEU A 14 -25.83 -6.30 1.72
N VAL A 15 -26.55 -5.38 2.35
CA VAL A 15 -26.08 -4.00 2.58
C VAL A 15 -24.83 -3.99 3.47
N ALA A 16 -24.81 -4.81 4.52
CA ALA A 16 -23.65 -4.97 5.39
C ALA A 16 -22.42 -5.47 4.61
N VAL A 17 -22.57 -6.49 3.75
CA VAL A 17 -21.46 -7.00 2.92
C VAL A 17 -20.93 -5.93 1.97
N ILE A 18 -21.81 -5.17 1.32
CA ILE A 18 -21.39 -4.08 0.42
C ILE A 18 -20.64 -3.00 1.20
N PHE A 19 -21.12 -2.63 2.39
CA PHE A 19 -20.49 -1.60 3.22
C PHE A 19 -19.14 -2.08 3.76
N CYS A 20 -19.06 -3.30 4.30
CA CYS A 20 -17.82 -3.91 4.78
C CYS A 20 -16.81 -4.08 3.64
N GLY A 21 -17.25 -4.51 2.46
CA GLY A 21 -16.40 -4.61 1.27
C GLY A 21 -15.83 -3.25 0.88
N ARG A 22 -16.68 -2.23 0.75
CA ARG A 22 -16.22 -0.86 0.45
C ARG A 22 -15.27 -0.32 1.51
N TYR A 23 -15.57 -0.56 2.79
CA TYR A 23 -14.70 -0.16 3.90
C TYR A 23 -13.32 -0.83 3.81
N TYR A 24 -13.28 -2.14 3.55
CA TYR A 24 -12.03 -2.87 3.37
C TYR A 24 -11.22 -2.33 2.19
N PHE A 25 -11.87 -2.08 1.04
CA PHE A 25 -11.21 -1.52 -0.14
C PHE A 25 -10.68 -0.10 0.08
N THR A 26 -11.41 0.76 0.80
CA THR A 26 -10.97 2.15 1.04
C THR A 26 -9.83 2.26 2.04
N HIS A 27 -9.67 1.30 2.94
CA HIS A 27 -8.61 1.30 3.97
C HIS A 27 -7.39 0.48 3.56
N ASN A 28 -7.47 -0.30 2.49
CA ASN A 28 -6.31 -1.02 1.96
C ASN A 28 -5.41 -0.05 1.18
N LYS A 29 -4.30 0.37 1.80
CA LYS A 29 -3.33 1.30 1.20
C LYS A 29 -2.80 0.78 -0.16
N SER A 30 -2.63 -0.53 -0.29
CA SER A 30 -2.09 -1.15 -1.50
C SER A 30 -2.91 -0.97 -2.76
N TYR A 31 -4.24 -0.82 -2.68
CA TYR A 31 -5.08 -0.75 -3.87
C TYR A 31 -5.12 0.66 -4.49
N LYS A 32 -4.75 1.69 -3.72
CA LYS A 32 -4.77 3.08 -4.18
C LYS A 32 -3.45 3.54 -4.78
N ASN A 33 -2.40 2.76 -4.59
CA ASN A 33 -1.05 3.11 -4.97
C ASN A 33 -0.61 2.30 -6.18
N GLU A 34 0.09 2.94 -7.10
CA GLU A 34 0.75 2.32 -8.24
C GLU A 34 2.26 2.51 -8.08
N ALA A 35 3.02 1.44 -8.32
CA ALA A 35 4.48 1.52 -8.39
C ALA A 35 5.01 0.96 -9.71
N ILE A 36 5.91 1.72 -10.35
CA ILE A 36 6.53 1.35 -11.63
C ILE A 36 8.05 1.35 -11.47
N GLU A 37 8.69 0.22 -11.76
CA GLU A 37 10.14 0.09 -11.73
C GLU A 37 10.78 0.52 -13.06
N LYS A 38 11.70 1.49 -13.01
CA LYS A 38 12.39 2.07 -14.17
C LYS A 38 13.90 2.13 -13.93
N GLY A 39 14.63 1.12 -14.40
CA GLY A 39 16.07 1.02 -14.16
C GLY A 39 16.35 0.98 -12.65
N ASP A 40 17.16 1.92 -12.17
CA ASP A 40 17.60 2.00 -10.77
C ASP A 40 16.66 2.84 -9.88
N TYR A 41 15.52 3.30 -10.40
CA TYR A 41 14.54 4.09 -9.66
C TYR A 41 13.14 3.50 -9.76
N ILE A 42 12.32 3.84 -8.77
CA ILE A 42 10.90 3.47 -8.71
C ILE A 42 10.06 4.73 -8.69
N TYR A 43 8.96 4.71 -9.44
CA TYR A 43 7.91 5.71 -9.29
C TYR A 43 6.79 5.14 -8.43
N LEU A 44 6.53 5.73 -7.28
CA LEU A 44 5.35 5.47 -6.47
C LEU A 44 4.36 6.63 -6.68
N ASN A 45 3.21 6.36 -7.29
CA ASN A 45 2.22 7.37 -7.69
C ASN A 45 2.83 8.55 -8.47
N GLY A 46 3.78 8.27 -9.36
CA GLY A 46 4.48 9.29 -10.15
C GLY A 46 5.60 10.03 -9.41
N ILE A 47 5.80 9.80 -8.11
CA ILE A 47 6.92 10.36 -7.34
C ILE A 47 8.12 9.41 -7.46
N ARG A 48 9.29 9.95 -7.81
CA ARG A 48 10.52 9.18 -7.98
C ARG A 48 11.16 8.83 -6.63
N TYR A 49 11.67 7.61 -6.52
CA TYR A 49 12.45 7.11 -5.40
C TYR A 49 13.73 6.46 -5.89
N ILE A 50 14.82 6.64 -5.14
CA ILE A 50 16.16 6.15 -5.46
C ILE A 50 16.70 5.36 -4.27
N GLY A 51 17.45 4.29 -4.56
CA GLY A 51 18.14 3.52 -3.53
C GLY A 51 19.07 4.40 -2.69
N THR A 52 19.03 4.23 -1.37
CA THR A 52 19.84 5.00 -0.42
C THR A 52 20.44 4.10 0.66
N SER A 53 21.54 4.56 1.24
CA SER A 53 22.17 3.98 2.43
C SER A 53 22.27 4.99 3.58
N GLU A 54 21.57 6.13 3.47
CA GLU A 54 21.57 7.19 4.50
C GLU A 54 20.85 6.78 5.79
N LEU A 55 20.01 5.74 5.72
CA LEU A 55 19.16 5.32 6.83
C LEU A 55 19.80 4.14 7.58
N GLU A 56 20.30 4.41 8.78
CA GLU A 56 20.99 3.39 9.60
C GLU A 56 20.08 2.69 10.61
N ASN A 57 19.13 3.43 11.21
CA ASN A 57 18.23 2.91 12.24
C ASN A 57 16.78 3.17 11.82
N TYR A 58 16.07 2.10 11.49
CA TYR A 58 14.67 2.17 11.08
C TYR A 58 13.96 0.86 11.38
N LYS A 59 12.63 0.92 11.45
CA LYS A 59 11.78 -0.26 11.59
C LYS A 59 10.81 -0.34 10.42
N ILE A 60 10.90 -1.43 9.68
CA ILE A 60 9.96 -1.72 8.60
C ILE A 60 8.64 -2.20 9.22
N SER A 61 7.56 -1.54 8.85
CA SER A 61 6.20 -1.90 9.22
C SER A 61 5.72 -3.13 8.43
N ASN A 62 4.74 -3.86 8.98
CA ASN A 62 4.03 -4.92 8.25
C ASN A 62 3.02 -4.38 7.23
N VAL A 63 2.97 -3.06 7.04
CA VAL A 63 2.06 -2.38 6.13
C VAL A 63 2.68 -2.35 4.73
N ILE A 64 2.08 -3.09 3.80
CA ILE A 64 2.41 -3.03 2.37
C ILE A 64 1.76 -1.77 1.77
N ILE A 65 2.60 -0.89 1.22
CA ILE A 65 2.19 0.33 0.52
C ILE A 65 1.62 -0.02 -0.85
N CYS A 66 2.32 -0.88 -1.61
CA CYS A 66 1.87 -1.49 -2.87
C CYS A 66 2.84 -2.58 -3.34
N THR A 67 2.50 -3.25 -4.44
CA THR A 67 3.42 -4.09 -5.21
C THR A 67 3.63 -3.44 -6.57
N SER A 68 4.88 -3.34 -7.02
CA SER A 68 5.22 -2.75 -8.32
C SER A 68 4.75 -3.61 -9.50
N ASP A 69 4.83 -3.03 -10.70
CA ASP A 69 4.61 -3.70 -11.98
C ASP A 69 5.52 -4.92 -12.23
N LYS A 70 6.68 -5.00 -11.55
CA LYS A 70 7.61 -6.15 -11.63
C LYS A 70 7.63 -7.03 -10.37
N GLY A 71 6.73 -6.78 -9.41
CA GLY A 71 6.54 -7.66 -8.26
C GLY A 71 7.34 -7.29 -7.00
N MET A 72 8.04 -6.15 -6.97
CA MET A 72 8.66 -5.64 -5.76
C MET A 72 7.59 -5.18 -4.78
N LYS A 73 7.67 -5.62 -3.53
CA LYS A 73 6.77 -5.15 -2.47
C LYS A 73 7.38 -3.92 -1.82
N LEU A 74 6.58 -2.85 -1.75
CA LEU A 74 6.94 -1.62 -1.04
C LEU A 74 6.28 -1.61 0.33
N TYR A 75 7.07 -1.37 1.36
CA TYR A 75 6.66 -1.35 2.76
C TYR A 75 6.88 0.04 3.37
N GLU A 76 6.02 0.36 4.32
CA GLU A 76 6.13 1.56 5.14
C GLU A 76 7.25 1.41 6.16
N ILE A 77 7.99 2.49 6.40
CA ILE A 77 8.95 2.60 7.49
C ILE A 77 8.27 3.38 8.61
N GLU A 78 8.26 2.82 9.82
CA GLU A 78 7.47 3.34 10.96
C GLU A 78 7.84 4.78 11.32
N GLU A 79 9.11 5.13 11.22
CA GLU A 79 9.63 6.48 11.51
C GLU A 79 9.26 7.52 10.42
N TYR A 80 8.89 7.07 9.21
CA TYR A 80 8.60 7.91 8.04
C TYR A 80 7.24 7.57 7.42
N PRO A 81 6.13 7.81 8.15
CA PRO A 81 4.77 7.46 7.69
C PRO A 81 4.28 8.34 6.52
N ASP A 82 5.00 9.43 6.20
CA ASP A 82 4.77 10.31 5.05
C ASP A 82 5.43 9.84 3.75
N TYR A 83 6.07 8.67 3.80
CA TYR A 83 6.81 8.04 2.70
C TYR A 83 8.00 8.88 2.21
N GLU A 84 8.69 9.61 3.09
CA GLU A 84 10.02 10.14 2.75
C GLU A 84 11.00 9.00 2.44
N TYR A 85 10.93 7.93 3.23
CA TYR A 85 11.64 6.68 3.00
C TYR A 85 10.66 5.51 2.96
N ILE A 86 10.93 4.56 2.07
CA ILE A 86 10.17 3.31 1.96
C ILE A 86 11.15 2.15 1.79
N ALA A 87 10.72 0.94 2.14
CA ALA A 87 11.52 -0.27 1.94
C ALA A 87 10.97 -1.08 0.77
N GLY A 88 11.81 -1.44 -0.19
CA GLY A 88 11.46 -2.27 -1.35
C GLY A 88 12.09 -3.64 -1.24
N TYR A 89 11.31 -4.69 -1.48
CA TYR A 89 11.78 -6.09 -1.43
C TYR A 89 11.42 -6.87 -2.68
N HIS A 90 12.44 -7.48 -3.29
CA HIS A 90 12.33 -8.57 -4.24
C HIS A 90 12.69 -9.87 -3.54
N ALA A 91 11.68 -10.61 -3.09
CA ALA A 91 11.86 -11.79 -2.24
C ALA A 91 12.71 -11.50 -0.98
N TRP A 92 13.99 -11.89 -0.99
CA TRP A 92 14.93 -11.71 0.13
C TRP A 92 15.86 -10.52 -0.05
N ASP A 93 15.90 -9.94 -1.25
CA ASP A 93 16.74 -8.78 -1.57
C ASP A 93 15.97 -7.49 -1.28
N GLY A 94 16.51 -6.69 -0.38
CA GLY A 94 15.84 -5.53 0.19
C GLY A 94 16.68 -4.28 0.04
N GLN A 95 16.03 -3.17 -0.28
CA GLN A 95 16.68 -1.87 -0.36
C GLN A 95 15.82 -0.78 0.27
N ILE A 96 16.47 0.24 0.81
CA ILE A 96 15.81 1.45 1.27
C ILE A 96 15.81 2.45 0.14
N LEU A 97 14.64 3.05 -0.06
CA LEU A 97 14.33 3.96 -1.15
C LEU A 97 13.97 5.31 -0.54
N LYS A 98 14.71 6.34 -0.93
CA LYS A 98 14.43 7.73 -0.55
C LYS A 98 13.67 8.42 -1.64
N LYS A 99 12.65 9.19 -1.26
CA LYS A 99 11.95 10.10 -2.14
C LYS A 99 12.91 11.12 -2.73
N ASP A 100 12.93 11.25 -4.04
CA ASP A 100 13.78 12.22 -4.73
C ASP A 100 13.03 13.52 -5.02
N ASP A 101 13.45 14.58 -4.33
CA ASP A 101 12.88 15.93 -4.47
C ASP A 101 13.32 16.66 -5.74
N SER A 102 14.22 16.09 -6.55
CA SER A 102 14.71 16.71 -7.80
C SER A 102 13.66 16.78 -8.92
N ASN A 103 12.45 16.27 -8.66
CA ASN A 103 11.31 16.29 -9.59
C ASN A 103 10.33 17.46 -9.32
N LYS A 104 10.75 18.47 -8.54
CA LYS A 104 10.05 19.74 -8.34
C LYS A 104 10.44 20.81 -9.36
#